data_AF-A0A0D9S1L8-F1
#
_entry.id   AF-A0A0D9S1L8-F1
#
_cell.length_a   1.000
_cell.length_b   1.000
_cell.length_c   1.000
_cell.angle_alpha   90.00
_cell.angle_beta   90.00
_cell.angle_gamma   90.00
#
_symmetry.space_group_name_H-M   'P 1'
#
loop_
_entity.id
_entity.type
_entity.pdbx_description
1 polymer ?
#
loop_
_entity_poly.entity_id
_entity_poly.type
_entity_poly.pdbx_seq_one_letter_code
_entity_poly.pdbx_strand_id
1 'polypeptide(L)'
;MGTARWFALGSLLALARLLEGRLVGEEEAGFGECDKFFYAGTPPAGLATDSHVKICQRAEGAERFATLYSTQDRIPVYSAFRAPRPAPGGAEQRWLVEPQIDDPNSNLEEAINEAEAITSVNSLGSKQALNTDYLDSDYQRGQLYPFSLSSDLQVATFTLTNSAPMTQSFQERWYVNLHSLMDRALTPQCGSGEDLYILTGTVPSDYRVKDKVAVPEFVWLAACCAVPGGGWAMGFVKHTRDSDIIEDVMVKDLQKLLPFNPQLFQNNCGETEQDTEKMKKILEVVNQVQDEERMVQSQKTSSPLSSTRSKRSAPLPPEASEGSSSFLGKLMGFIATPFIKLFQLIYYLVVAILKNIVYLLWCVTKQVINGIESCLYRLGSATISYFMAIGEELVSIPWKVLKVVAKVIRAILRILCCLLKAICRVLSIPVRVLVDVATFPMYTMGAIPIVCKDIALGLGGTVSLLFDTAFGTLGGLFQVVFSVCKRIGYKVTFDNSGEL
;
A
#
# COMPACT_ATOMS: atom_id res chain seq x y z
N MET A 1 5.19 38.68 38.32
CA MET A 1 4.10 38.13 37.46
C MET A 1 4.70 37.85 36.09
N GLY A 2 4.92 36.59 35.70
CA GLY A 2 5.48 36.28 34.38
C GLY A 2 6.13 34.90 34.29
N THR A 3 5.49 33.99 33.55
CA THR A 3 6.00 32.72 32.97
C THR A 3 4.88 32.12 32.12
N ALA A 4 3.68 32.00 32.70
CA ALA A 4 2.49 31.38 32.10
C ALA A 4 2.02 31.99 30.77
N ARG A 5 2.46 33.20 30.40
CA ARG A 5 1.99 33.90 29.19
C ARG A 5 2.76 33.53 27.90
N TRP A 6 3.88 32.82 28.01
CA TRP A 6 4.70 32.43 26.85
C TRP A 6 4.28 31.07 26.25
N PHE A 7 3.95 30.09 27.10
CA PHE A 7 3.43 28.80 26.64
C PHE A 7 2.10 28.92 25.86
N ALA A 8 1.27 29.92 26.19
CA ALA A 8 0.03 30.20 25.47
C ALA A 8 0.26 30.61 24.00
N LEU A 9 1.31 31.41 23.70
CA LEU A 9 1.64 31.78 22.31
C LEU A 9 2.21 30.60 21.53
N GLY A 10 3.05 29.77 22.15
CA GLY A 10 3.55 28.55 21.51
C GLY A 10 2.43 27.59 21.10
N SER A 11 1.43 27.40 21.97
CA SER A 11 0.27 26.56 21.65
C SER A 11 -0.64 27.17 20.58
N LEU A 12 -0.74 28.50 20.48
CA LEU A 12 -1.52 29.17 19.43
C LEU A 12 -0.84 29.09 18.06
N LEU A 13 0.50 29.20 18.00
CA LEU A 13 1.26 29.01 16.76
C LEU A 13 1.22 27.56 16.26
N ALA A 14 1.18 26.59 17.18
CA ALA A 14 0.96 25.19 16.81
C ALA A 14 -0.46 24.94 16.26
N LEU A 15 -1.48 25.61 16.81
CA LEU A 15 -2.87 25.53 16.34
C LEU A 15 -3.10 26.24 15.00
N ALA A 16 -2.33 27.29 14.68
CA ALA A 16 -2.43 27.97 13.39
C ALA A 16 -2.00 27.05 12.22
N ARG A 17 -0.98 26.20 12.42
CA ARG A 17 -0.47 25.25 11.42
C ARG A 17 -1.35 24.00 11.17
N LEU A 18 -2.56 23.96 11.73
CA LEU A 18 -3.51 22.87 11.51
C LEU A 18 -4.53 23.14 10.39
N LEU A 19 -4.61 24.38 9.90
CA LEU A 19 -5.59 24.78 8.88
C LEU A 19 -5.02 24.78 7.45
N GLU A 20 -3.70 24.85 7.31
CA GLU A 20 -2.99 24.55 6.06
C GLU A 20 -2.67 23.04 6.05
N GLY A 21 -3.34 22.30 5.17
CA GLY A 21 -2.95 20.96 4.77
C GLY A 21 -1.75 20.95 3.83
N ARG A 22 -1.22 19.74 3.63
CA ARG A 22 0.17 19.57 4.04
C ARG A 22 0.99 18.87 2.97
N LEU A 23 1.98 19.58 2.44
CA LEU A 23 3.22 18.93 1.98
C LEU A 23 3.88 18.30 3.20
N VAL A 24 3.83 16.98 3.26
CA VAL A 24 4.41 16.19 4.35
C VAL A 24 5.92 16.21 4.15
N GLY A 25 6.65 16.65 5.18
CA GLY A 25 8.08 16.98 5.05
C GLY A 25 8.89 15.78 4.56
N GLU A 26 9.96 15.99 3.80
CA GLU A 26 10.71 14.91 3.16
C GLU A 26 11.16 13.83 4.17
N GLU A 27 11.75 14.26 5.29
CA GLU A 27 12.16 13.41 6.43
C GLU A 27 11.01 12.85 7.27
N GLU A 28 9.77 13.34 7.10
CA GLU A 28 8.61 12.89 7.87
C GLU A 28 8.09 11.54 7.34
N ALA A 29 8.07 10.52 8.20
CA ALA A 29 7.54 9.21 7.85
C ALA A 29 6.02 9.26 7.62
N GLY A 30 5.54 8.55 6.61
CA GLY A 30 4.11 8.48 6.29
C GLY A 30 3.58 9.69 5.51
N PHE A 31 2.29 9.93 5.65
CA PHE A 31 1.52 11.08 5.14
C PHE A 31 0.90 11.90 6.29
N GLY A 32 1.38 11.72 7.52
CA GLY A 32 0.92 12.47 8.69
C GLY A 32 -0.54 12.16 9.02
N GLU A 33 -1.39 13.18 9.08
CA GLU A 33 -2.80 13.01 9.43
C GLU A 33 -3.59 12.21 8.38
N CYS A 34 -3.04 12.11 7.17
CA CYS A 34 -3.58 11.29 6.08
C CYS A 34 -3.16 9.81 6.13
N ASP A 35 -2.31 9.37 7.07
CA ASP A 35 -1.94 7.94 7.17
C ASP A 35 -3.17 7.04 7.41
N LYS A 36 -4.26 7.59 7.96
CA LYS A 36 -5.57 6.94 8.13
C LYS A 36 -6.22 6.42 6.83
N PHE A 37 -5.75 6.84 5.66
CA PHE A 37 -6.23 6.38 4.35
C PHE A 37 -5.51 5.14 3.84
N PHE A 38 -4.45 4.69 4.51
CA PHE A 38 -3.70 3.49 4.14
C PHE A 38 -4.03 2.29 5.04
N TYR A 39 -3.94 1.09 4.46
CA TYR A 39 -4.08 -0.15 5.22
C TYR A 39 -3.03 -0.20 6.34
N ALA A 40 -3.48 -0.47 7.58
CA ALA A 40 -2.66 -0.47 8.79
C ALA A 40 -1.82 0.82 8.99
N GLY A 41 -2.31 1.97 8.49
CA GLY A 41 -1.61 3.26 8.59
C GLY A 41 -0.25 3.30 7.89
N THR A 42 0.00 2.42 6.91
CA THR A 42 1.31 2.23 6.28
C THR A 42 1.22 2.44 4.77
N PRO A 43 1.86 3.48 4.21
CA PRO A 43 1.81 3.74 2.77
C PRO A 43 2.68 2.77 1.94
N PRO A 44 2.46 2.71 0.60
CA PRO A 44 3.28 1.94 -0.31
C PRO A 44 4.79 2.20 -0.21
N ALA A 45 5.57 1.15 0.04
CA ALA A 45 7.03 1.22 0.08
C ALA A 45 7.64 1.01 -1.31
N GLY A 46 8.67 1.79 -1.66
CA GLY A 46 9.43 1.65 -2.91
C GLY A 46 9.00 2.55 -4.09
N LEU A 47 7.95 3.36 -3.94
CA LEU A 47 7.49 4.31 -4.97
C LEU A 47 7.98 5.76 -4.79
N ALA A 48 8.62 6.10 -3.66
CA ALA A 48 9.11 7.46 -3.40
C ALA A 48 10.50 7.68 -4.01
N THR A 49 10.72 8.86 -4.57
CA THR A 49 11.98 9.36 -5.15
C THR A 49 12.10 10.86 -4.88
N ASP A 50 13.30 11.42 -5.09
CA ASP A 50 13.63 12.83 -4.89
C ASP A 50 12.74 13.82 -5.69
N SER A 51 12.09 13.36 -6.77
CA SER A 51 11.16 14.17 -7.58
C SER A 51 9.68 14.01 -7.18
N HIS A 52 9.38 13.16 -6.19
CA HIS A 52 8.02 12.89 -5.72
C HIS A 52 7.70 13.65 -4.41
N VAL A 53 6.57 14.36 -4.37
CA VAL A 53 6.10 15.04 -3.16
C VAL A 53 4.93 14.29 -2.50
N LYS A 54 4.93 14.28 -1.16
CA LYS A 54 3.90 13.64 -0.33
C LYS A 54 2.86 14.68 0.07
N ILE A 55 1.62 14.49 -0.35
CA ILE A 55 0.53 15.44 -0.12
C ILE A 55 -0.54 14.79 0.75
N CYS A 56 -0.83 15.40 1.90
CA CYS A 56 -2.03 15.09 2.67
C CYS A 56 -3.16 16.03 2.23
N GLN A 57 -4.05 15.53 1.37
CA GLN A 57 -5.08 16.35 0.73
C GLN A 57 -6.23 16.63 1.70
N ARG A 58 -6.52 17.92 1.92
CA ARG A 58 -7.60 18.40 2.78
C ARG A 58 -8.61 19.23 1.98
N ALA A 59 -9.79 19.41 2.55
CA ALA A 59 -10.79 20.37 2.12
C ALA A 59 -11.70 20.71 3.31
N GLU A 60 -12.18 21.95 3.39
CA GLU A 60 -13.07 22.41 4.48
C GLU A 60 -12.47 22.15 5.89
N GLY A 61 -11.13 22.15 6.01
CA GLY A 61 -10.40 21.87 7.26
C GLY A 61 -10.29 20.39 7.66
N ALA A 62 -10.73 19.45 6.82
CA ALA A 62 -10.67 18.00 7.08
C ALA A 62 -9.87 17.25 6.01
N GLU A 63 -9.13 16.21 6.40
CA GLU A 63 -8.39 15.38 5.44
C GLU A 63 -9.33 14.49 4.63
N ARG A 64 -9.04 14.34 3.33
CA ARG A 64 -9.91 13.71 2.32
C ARG A 64 -9.28 12.48 1.66
N PHE A 65 -7.99 12.56 1.32
CA PHE A 65 -7.18 11.44 0.81
C PHE A 65 -5.68 11.76 0.90
N ALA A 66 -4.81 10.82 0.57
CA ALA A 66 -3.36 11.06 0.42
C ALA A 66 -2.94 10.94 -1.05
N THR A 67 -1.90 11.67 -1.49
CA THR A 67 -1.35 11.56 -2.85
C THR A 67 0.17 11.65 -2.86
N LEU A 68 0.83 10.68 -3.49
CA LEU A 68 2.23 10.79 -3.90
C LEU A 68 2.27 11.31 -5.34
N TYR A 69 2.82 12.50 -5.55
CA TYR A 69 2.75 13.23 -6.82
C TYR A 69 4.14 13.44 -7.42
N SER A 70 4.35 13.05 -8.68
CA SER A 70 5.62 13.31 -9.37
C SER A 70 5.64 14.75 -9.87
N THR A 71 6.56 15.57 -9.34
CA THR A 71 6.76 16.95 -9.80
C THR A 71 7.48 17.03 -11.15
N GLN A 72 8.23 15.97 -11.47
CA GLN A 72 8.89 15.79 -12.76
C GLN A 72 7.86 15.52 -13.86
N ASP A 73 6.96 14.56 -13.63
CA ASP A 73 5.98 14.09 -14.62
C ASP A 73 4.67 14.86 -14.61
N ARG A 74 4.38 15.53 -13.49
CA ARG A 74 3.18 16.33 -13.17
C ARG A 74 1.90 15.50 -13.09
N ILE A 75 2.02 14.24 -12.67
CA ILE A 75 0.90 13.31 -12.46
C ILE A 75 1.06 12.55 -11.12
N PRO A 76 -0.05 12.08 -10.52
CA PRO A 76 -0.01 11.19 -9.36
C PRO A 76 0.69 9.87 -9.67
N VAL A 77 1.70 9.54 -8.86
CA VAL A 77 2.27 8.19 -8.77
C VAL A 77 1.21 7.28 -8.15
N TYR A 78 0.57 7.73 -7.06
CA TYR A 78 -0.70 7.20 -6.57
C TYR A 78 -1.47 8.20 -5.70
N SER A 79 -2.79 7.98 -5.60
CA SER A 79 -3.65 8.50 -4.53
C SER A 79 -4.23 7.35 -3.70
N ALA A 80 -4.49 7.59 -2.41
CA ALA A 80 -4.93 6.59 -1.43
C ALA A 80 -6.16 7.05 -0.66
N PHE A 81 -7.17 6.17 -0.57
CA PHE A 81 -8.49 6.46 -0.02
C PHE A 81 -8.97 5.31 0.89
N ARG A 82 -9.79 5.63 1.89
CA ARG A 82 -10.50 4.67 2.74
C ARG A 82 -12.01 4.84 2.62
N ALA A 83 -12.73 3.73 2.49
CA ALA A 83 -14.17 3.65 2.26
C ALA A 83 -14.71 4.59 1.15
N PRO A 84 -13.98 4.80 0.03
CA PRO A 84 -14.38 5.81 -0.93
C PRO A 84 -15.65 5.39 -1.70
N ARG A 85 -16.40 6.39 -2.15
CA ARG A 85 -17.43 6.24 -3.17
C ARG A 85 -17.06 7.15 -4.35
N PRO A 86 -17.23 6.71 -5.60
CA PRO A 86 -17.08 7.60 -6.74
C PRO A 86 -18.06 8.76 -6.64
N ALA A 87 -17.63 9.96 -7.03
CA ALA A 87 -18.51 11.11 -7.19
C ALA A 87 -19.47 10.85 -8.37
N PRO A 88 -20.78 11.14 -8.22
CA PRO A 88 -21.73 10.96 -9.30
C PRO A 88 -21.39 11.88 -10.49
N GLY A 89 -21.55 11.36 -11.71
CA GLY A 89 -21.36 12.14 -12.93
C GLY A 89 -22.48 13.18 -13.14
N GLY A 90 -22.14 14.29 -13.80
CA GLY A 90 -23.10 15.31 -14.26
C GLY A 90 -23.08 16.64 -13.51
N ALA A 91 -22.37 16.74 -12.39
CA ALA A 91 -22.08 18.02 -11.71
C ALA A 91 -21.09 18.89 -12.50
N GLU A 92 -21.13 20.20 -12.30
CA GLU A 92 -20.12 21.13 -12.82
C GLU A 92 -18.77 20.85 -12.16
N GLN A 93 -17.68 20.83 -12.96
CA GLN A 93 -16.36 20.39 -12.49
C GLN A 93 -15.44 21.58 -12.21
N ARG A 94 -15.22 21.86 -10.92
CA ARG A 94 -14.28 22.89 -10.47
C ARG A 94 -12.89 22.26 -10.23
N TRP A 95 -11.90 22.80 -10.93
CA TRP A 95 -10.54 22.27 -10.96
C TRP A 95 -9.56 23.13 -10.17
N LEU A 96 -8.82 22.48 -9.26
CA LEU A 96 -8.02 23.14 -8.24
C LEU A 96 -6.54 22.77 -8.34
N VAL A 97 -5.68 23.72 -7.97
CA VAL A 97 -4.22 23.60 -7.89
C VAL A 97 -3.77 23.61 -6.43
N GLU A 98 -2.55 23.14 -6.20
CA GLU A 98 -1.88 23.14 -4.90
C GLU A 98 -0.75 24.19 -4.88
N PRO A 99 -0.99 25.44 -4.42
CA PRO A 99 0.02 26.51 -4.39
C PRO A 99 1.38 26.09 -3.80
N GLN A 100 1.32 25.33 -2.71
CA GLN A 100 2.43 24.85 -1.90
C GLN A 100 3.42 23.97 -2.69
N ILE A 101 2.99 23.29 -3.76
CA ILE A 101 3.87 22.48 -4.60
C ILE A 101 4.86 23.36 -5.36
N ASP A 102 4.38 24.42 -6.02
CA ASP A 102 5.22 25.35 -6.77
C ASP A 102 6.03 26.25 -5.83
N ASP A 103 5.38 26.94 -4.89
CA ASP A 103 6.00 27.80 -3.90
C ASP A 103 5.70 27.32 -2.46
N PRO A 104 6.63 26.59 -1.81
CA PRO A 104 6.48 26.14 -0.41
C PRO A 104 6.42 27.26 0.64
N ASN A 105 6.52 28.54 0.24
CA ASN A 105 6.35 29.71 1.10
C ASN A 105 5.05 30.48 0.79
N SER A 106 4.18 29.92 -0.05
CA SER A 106 2.82 30.41 -0.29
C SER A 106 2.05 30.56 1.03
N ASN A 107 1.27 31.64 1.14
CA ASN A 107 0.38 31.90 2.28
C ASN A 107 -1.10 31.77 1.85
N LEU A 108 -1.35 30.95 0.82
CA LEU A 108 -2.66 30.62 0.29
C LEU A 108 -3.09 29.25 0.84
N GLU A 109 -4.40 29.08 1.02
CA GLU A 109 -5.02 27.79 1.32
C GLU A 109 -4.69 26.75 0.23
N GLU A 110 -4.73 25.44 0.54
CA GLU A 110 -4.65 24.41 -0.51
C GLU A 110 -5.83 24.48 -1.48
N ALA A 111 -5.73 23.73 -2.57
CA ALA A 111 -6.88 23.40 -3.40
C ALA A 111 -7.68 24.66 -3.81
N ILE A 112 -7.00 25.67 -4.34
CA ILE A 112 -7.60 26.92 -4.83
C ILE A 112 -7.71 26.95 -6.37
N ASN A 113 -8.38 27.98 -6.88
CA ASN A 113 -8.52 28.17 -8.33
C ASN A 113 -7.16 28.56 -8.95
N GLU A 114 -6.85 28.03 -10.13
CA GLU A 114 -5.67 28.45 -10.90
C GLU A 114 -5.65 29.96 -11.18
N ALA A 115 -6.80 30.56 -11.51
CA ALA A 115 -6.92 32.00 -11.79
C ALA A 115 -6.65 32.90 -10.56
N GLU A 116 -6.70 32.33 -9.36
CA GLU A 116 -6.40 33.00 -8.09
C GLU A 116 -4.92 32.81 -7.76
N ALA A 117 -4.46 31.56 -7.80
CA ALA A 117 -3.05 31.19 -7.64
C ALA A 117 -2.12 31.96 -8.59
N ILE A 118 -2.51 32.18 -9.86
CA ILE A 118 -1.66 32.82 -10.89
C ILE A 118 -1.28 34.27 -10.57
N THR A 119 -1.97 34.90 -9.62
CA THR A 119 -1.69 36.27 -9.16
C THR A 119 -0.68 36.33 -8.00
N SER A 120 -0.50 35.23 -7.28
CA SER A 120 0.06 35.21 -5.92
C SER A 120 1.12 34.11 -5.69
N VAL A 121 1.16 33.08 -6.54
CA VAL A 121 2.13 31.97 -6.47
C VAL A 121 3.27 32.22 -7.46
N ASN A 122 4.50 32.27 -6.95
CA ASN A 122 5.68 32.38 -7.79
C ASN A 122 5.87 31.10 -8.61
N SER A 123 6.09 31.25 -9.92
CA SER A 123 6.35 30.12 -10.83
C SER A 123 5.28 29.01 -10.82
N LEU A 124 4.01 29.37 -10.66
CA LEU A 124 2.87 28.44 -10.77
C LEU A 124 2.96 27.58 -12.04
N GLY A 125 2.76 26.26 -11.91
CA GLY A 125 2.93 25.30 -13.01
C GLY A 125 4.39 25.03 -13.38
N SER A 126 5.32 25.16 -12.43
CA SER A 126 6.72 24.70 -12.58
C SER A 126 6.87 23.21 -12.23
N LYS A 127 6.12 22.74 -11.22
CA LYS A 127 6.16 21.39 -10.65
C LYS A 127 4.81 20.67 -10.71
N GLN A 128 3.70 21.38 -10.97
CA GLN A 128 2.39 20.77 -11.15
C GLN A 128 1.79 21.04 -12.54
N ALA A 129 0.77 20.27 -12.90
CA ALA A 129 -0.03 20.48 -14.10
C ALA A 129 -1.08 21.59 -13.87
N LEU A 130 -1.32 22.43 -14.87
CA LEU A 130 -2.36 23.46 -14.85
C LEU A 130 -3.50 23.13 -15.82
N ASN A 131 -4.70 23.70 -15.62
CA ASN A 131 -5.81 23.56 -16.57
C ASN A 131 -5.46 24.11 -17.95
N THR A 132 -4.67 25.18 -17.99
CA THR A 132 -4.12 25.79 -19.20
C THR A 132 -3.18 24.84 -19.98
N ASP A 133 -2.58 23.85 -19.34
CA ASP A 133 -1.77 22.84 -20.03
C ASP A 133 -2.61 21.89 -20.91
N TYR A 134 -3.88 21.66 -20.55
CA TYR A 134 -4.81 20.77 -21.27
C TYR A 134 -5.60 21.47 -22.40
N LEU A 135 -5.70 22.81 -22.39
CA LEU A 135 -6.41 23.56 -23.44
C LEU A 135 -5.81 23.27 -24.82
N ASP A 136 -6.65 23.22 -25.86
CA ASP A 136 -6.24 22.96 -27.25
C ASP A 136 -5.45 21.63 -27.42
N SER A 137 -5.80 20.60 -26.65
CA SER A 137 -5.25 19.24 -26.75
C SER A 137 -6.35 18.17 -26.76
N ASP A 138 -6.03 16.98 -27.28
CA ASP A 138 -6.94 15.81 -27.28
C ASP A 138 -7.12 15.17 -25.89
N TYR A 139 -6.52 15.74 -24.84
CA TYR A 139 -6.48 15.19 -23.49
C TYR A 139 -7.29 16.03 -22.50
N GLN A 140 -8.06 15.33 -21.66
CA GLN A 140 -8.78 15.88 -20.52
C GLN A 140 -8.05 15.55 -19.22
N ARG A 141 -8.46 16.24 -18.15
CA ARG A 141 -8.04 16.01 -16.76
C ARG A 141 -8.78 14.80 -16.21
N GLY A 142 -8.28 13.60 -16.49
CA GLY A 142 -8.87 12.36 -15.98
C GLY A 142 -8.49 12.14 -14.53
N GLN A 143 -9.47 12.17 -13.61
CA GLN A 143 -9.25 11.76 -12.22
C GLN A 143 -8.87 10.29 -12.18
N LEU A 144 -7.87 9.93 -11.37
CA LEU A 144 -7.56 8.51 -11.14
C LEU A 144 -8.70 7.81 -10.39
N TYR A 145 -9.22 8.46 -9.36
CA TYR A 145 -10.47 8.11 -8.72
C TYR A 145 -11.29 9.40 -8.58
N PRO A 146 -12.50 9.51 -9.18
CA PRO A 146 -13.29 10.73 -9.10
C PRO A 146 -13.85 10.89 -7.68
N PHE A 147 -13.15 11.64 -6.83
CA PHE A 147 -13.53 11.88 -5.44
C PHE A 147 -13.74 13.38 -5.23
N SER A 148 -14.98 13.80 -4.97
CA SER A 148 -15.27 15.22 -4.75
C SER A 148 -14.75 15.67 -3.38
N LEU A 149 -14.01 16.77 -3.35
CA LEU A 149 -13.71 17.52 -2.13
C LEU A 149 -14.96 18.22 -1.59
N SER A 150 -15.75 18.80 -2.49
CA SER A 150 -17.03 19.46 -2.21
C SER A 150 -18.11 18.47 -1.80
N SER A 151 -18.96 18.88 -0.86
CA SER A 151 -20.21 18.20 -0.48
C SER A 151 -21.44 18.64 -1.30
N ASP A 152 -21.30 19.66 -2.15
CA ASP A 152 -22.37 20.08 -3.08
C ASP A 152 -22.57 19.05 -4.21
N LEU A 153 -23.84 18.83 -4.56
CA LEU A 153 -24.27 17.95 -5.64
C LEU A 153 -24.28 18.67 -7.00
N GLN A 154 -24.23 20.01 -7.02
CA GLN A 154 -24.18 20.82 -8.24
C GLN A 154 -22.75 21.07 -8.72
N VAL A 155 -21.80 21.28 -7.78
CA VAL A 155 -20.39 21.53 -8.08
C VAL A 155 -19.51 20.44 -7.47
N ALA A 156 -19.00 19.55 -8.34
CA ALA A 156 -17.98 18.57 -7.99
C ALA A 156 -16.59 19.21 -8.09
N THR A 157 -15.83 19.08 -7.02
CA THR A 157 -14.59 19.85 -6.83
C THR A 157 -13.40 18.90 -6.74
N PHE A 158 -12.44 19.05 -7.65
CA PHE A 158 -11.34 18.10 -7.88
C PHE A 158 -9.98 18.80 -7.94
N THR A 159 -8.95 18.17 -7.39
CA THR A 159 -7.56 18.65 -7.48
C THR A 159 -6.81 17.99 -8.64
N LEU A 160 -5.98 18.79 -9.32
CA LEU A 160 -5.18 18.32 -10.46
C LEU A 160 -4.10 17.31 -10.06
N THR A 161 -3.71 17.27 -8.79
CA THR A 161 -2.78 16.26 -8.26
C THR A 161 -3.36 14.85 -8.23
N ASN A 162 -4.68 14.70 -8.25
CA ASN A 162 -5.38 13.42 -8.42
C ASN A 162 -5.73 13.11 -9.90
N SER A 163 -5.21 13.91 -10.84
CA SER A 163 -5.50 13.82 -12.27
C SER A 163 -4.30 13.43 -13.12
N ALA A 164 -4.55 12.72 -14.22
CA ALA A 164 -3.59 12.53 -15.30
C ALA A 164 -4.25 12.77 -16.68
N PRO A 165 -3.47 13.04 -17.74
CA PRO A 165 -4.00 13.11 -19.09
C PRO A 165 -4.70 11.83 -19.54
N MET A 166 -5.99 11.95 -19.87
CA MET A 166 -6.79 10.88 -20.49
C MET A 166 -7.46 11.41 -21.75
N THR A 167 -7.58 10.60 -22.80
CA THR A 167 -8.49 10.94 -23.90
C THR A 167 -9.94 10.80 -23.41
N GLN A 168 -10.87 11.58 -23.96
CA GLN A 168 -12.26 11.58 -23.50
C GLN A 168 -12.86 10.16 -23.42
N SER A 169 -12.70 9.35 -24.47
CA SER A 169 -13.24 7.99 -24.50
C SER A 169 -12.55 7.05 -23.50
N PHE A 170 -11.28 7.26 -23.18
CA PHE A 170 -10.61 6.49 -22.13
C PHE A 170 -11.17 6.85 -20.75
N GLN A 171 -11.31 8.15 -20.46
CA GLN A 171 -11.88 8.67 -19.21
C GLN A 171 -13.32 8.19 -18.97
N GLU A 172 -14.17 8.24 -19.99
CA GLU A 172 -15.56 7.75 -19.92
C GLU A 172 -15.63 6.27 -19.52
N ARG A 173 -14.84 5.41 -20.17
CA ARG A 173 -14.76 3.97 -19.83
C ARG A 173 -14.12 3.73 -18.47
N TRP A 174 -13.06 4.45 -18.12
CA TRP A 174 -12.40 4.34 -16.82
C TRP A 174 -13.40 4.62 -15.68
N TYR A 175 -14.20 5.68 -15.79
CA TYR A 175 -15.23 5.99 -14.79
C TYR A 175 -16.36 4.95 -14.73
N VAL A 176 -16.84 4.45 -15.88
CA VAL A 176 -17.85 3.37 -15.92
C VAL A 176 -17.34 2.08 -15.27
N ASN A 177 -16.07 1.74 -15.53
CA ASN A 177 -15.43 0.56 -14.95
C ASN A 177 -15.21 0.74 -13.44
N LEU A 178 -14.73 1.91 -12.99
CA LEU A 178 -14.59 2.21 -11.57
C LEU A 178 -15.91 2.11 -10.82
N HIS A 179 -16.99 2.72 -11.33
CA HIS A 179 -18.32 2.66 -10.70
C HIS A 179 -18.81 1.21 -10.63
N SER A 180 -18.66 0.46 -11.73
CA SER A 180 -19.05 -0.96 -11.81
C SER A 180 -18.24 -1.83 -10.85
N LEU A 181 -16.93 -1.66 -10.77
CA LEU A 181 -16.07 -2.38 -9.83
C LEU A 181 -16.41 -2.05 -8.38
N MET A 182 -16.55 -0.75 -8.03
CA MET A 182 -16.86 -0.34 -6.67
C MET A 182 -18.23 -0.85 -6.21
N ASP A 183 -19.28 -0.69 -7.01
CA ASP A 183 -20.65 -0.97 -6.58
C ASP A 183 -21.06 -2.44 -6.75
N ARG A 184 -20.65 -3.10 -7.84
CA ARG A 184 -21.06 -4.49 -8.14
C ARG A 184 -20.11 -5.53 -7.54
N ALA A 185 -18.81 -5.22 -7.47
CA ALA A 185 -17.77 -6.22 -7.19
C ALA A 185 -17.10 -6.03 -5.81
N LEU A 186 -16.52 -4.87 -5.55
CA LEU A 186 -15.62 -4.62 -4.41
C LEU A 186 -16.40 -4.34 -3.11
N THR A 187 -17.23 -3.29 -3.07
CA THR A 187 -17.95 -2.89 -1.85
C THR A 187 -18.86 -4.01 -1.29
N PRO A 188 -19.64 -4.75 -2.12
CA PRO A 188 -20.51 -5.82 -1.61
C PRO A 188 -19.75 -6.96 -0.90
N GLN A 189 -18.48 -7.18 -1.21
CA GLN A 189 -17.66 -8.22 -0.56
C GLN A 189 -16.87 -7.68 0.67
N CYS A 190 -16.98 -6.38 0.99
CA CYS A 190 -16.29 -5.73 2.10
C CYS A 190 -17.19 -5.33 3.28
N GLY A 191 -18.34 -5.98 3.47
CA GLY A 191 -19.17 -5.79 4.67
C GLY A 191 -19.84 -4.41 4.71
N SER A 192 -19.45 -3.55 5.64
CA SER A 192 -19.88 -2.14 5.67
C SER A 192 -19.14 -1.25 4.66
N GLY A 193 -18.03 -1.71 4.10
CA GLY A 193 -17.14 -0.93 3.24
C GLY A 193 -16.16 -0.03 4.00
N GLU A 194 -16.30 0.11 5.33
CA GLU A 194 -15.46 0.99 6.16
C GLU A 194 -13.99 0.54 6.20
N ASP A 195 -13.74 -0.75 5.98
CA ASP A 195 -12.41 -1.37 5.94
C ASP A 195 -11.91 -1.63 4.50
N LEU A 196 -12.50 -0.98 3.50
CA LEU A 196 -12.02 -0.97 2.12
C LEU A 196 -11.01 0.17 1.92
N TYR A 197 -9.77 -0.20 1.60
CA TYR A 197 -8.67 0.69 1.26
C TYR A 197 -8.41 0.61 -0.24
N ILE A 198 -8.39 1.75 -0.92
CA ILE A 198 -8.17 1.86 -2.36
C ILE A 198 -6.92 2.69 -2.62
N LEU A 199 -5.99 2.13 -3.39
CA LEU A 199 -4.91 2.87 -4.04
C LEU A 199 -5.24 2.95 -5.53
N THR A 200 -4.95 4.07 -6.17
CA THR A 200 -4.93 4.16 -7.64
C THR A 200 -3.79 5.04 -8.09
N GLY A 201 -3.18 4.72 -9.24
CA GLY A 201 -1.99 5.41 -9.70
C GLY A 201 -1.81 5.39 -11.21
N THR A 202 -0.71 5.97 -11.66
CA THR A 202 -0.26 5.94 -13.04
C THR A 202 1.08 5.23 -13.15
N VAL A 203 1.45 4.87 -14.38
CA VAL A 203 2.85 4.77 -14.80
C VAL A 203 3.02 5.72 -16.00
N PRO A 204 3.95 6.69 -15.97
CA PRO A 204 4.15 7.66 -17.04
C PRO A 204 4.71 6.99 -18.31
N SER A 205 4.35 7.51 -19.48
CA SER A 205 5.02 7.21 -20.75
C SER A 205 5.91 8.38 -21.19
N ASP A 206 6.81 8.14 -22.16
CA ASP A 206 7.69 9.17 -22.77
C ASP A 206 6.92 10.34 -23.43
N TYR A 207 5.61 10.19 -23.67
CA TYR A 207 4.80 11.20 -24.36
C TYR A 207 4.15 12.17 -23.38
N ARG A 208 4.17 13.47 -23.70
CA ARG A 208 3.72 14.54 -22.80
C ARG A 208 2.77 15.52 -23.50
N VAL A 209 1.75 15.97 -22.79
CA VAL A 209 0.91 17.10 -23.20
C VAL A 209 1.74 18.39 -23.11
N LYS A 210 1.90 19.08 -24.23
CA LYS A 210 2.68 20.34 -24.38
C LYS A 210 4.09 20.26 -23.77
N ASP A 211 4.75 19.11 -23.90
CA ASP A 211 6.07 18.79 -23.30
C ASP A 211 6.14 18.89 -21.76
N LYS A 212 5.01 19.14 -21.08
CA LYS A 212 4.90 19.43 -19.65
C LYS A 212 4.37 18.28 -18.81
N VAL A 213 3.22 17.70 -19.18
CA VAL A 213 2.49 16.73 -18.35
C VAL A 213 2.56 15.37 -19.00
N ALA A 214 3.16 14.38 -18.33
CA ALA A 214 3.29 13.03 -18.88
C ALA A 214 1.91 12.37 -19.06
N VAL A 215 1.71 11.71 -20.20
CA VAL A 215 0.53 10.88 -20.44
C VAL A 215 0.83 9.47 -19.91
N PRO A 216 -0.05 8.85 -19.11
CA PRO A 216 0.18 7.50 -18.60
C PRO A 216 0.31 6.47 -19.72
N GLU A 217 1.22 5.51 -19.58
CA GLU A 217 1.22 4.26 -20.35
C GLU A 217 0.00 3.40 -19.94
N PHE A 218 -0.23 3.31 -18.63
CA PHE A 218 -1.42 2.72 -18.04
C PHE A 218 -1.80 3.41 -16.73
N VAL A 219 -3.06 3.24 -16.35
CA VAL A 219 -3.55 3.53 -15.00
C VAL A 219 -3.84 2.23 -14.26
N TRP A 220 -3.77 2.27 -12.94
CA TRP A 220 -3.96 1.09 -12.10
C TRP A 220 -4.77 1.39 -10.85
N LEU A 221 -5.39 0.36 -10.28
CA LEU A 221 -6.08 0.39 -9.00
C LEU A 221 -5.71 -0.85 -8.19
N ALA A 222 -5.47 -0.69 -6.89
CA ALA A 222 -5.32 -1.79 -5.95
C ALA A 222 -6.35 -1.62 -4.81
N ALA A 223 -7.09 -2.67 -4.52
CA ALA A 223 -8.09 -2.71 -3.45
C ALA A 223 -7.66 -3.70 -2.36
N CYS A 224 -7.81 -3.32 -1.10
CA CYS A 224 -7.60 -4.15 0.09
C CYS A 224 -8.81 -4.02 1.01
N CYS A 225 -9.43 -5.15 1.35
CA CYS A 225 -10.49 -5.22 2.34
C CYS A 225 -9.98 -5.86 3.63
N ALA A 226 -9.94 -5.10 4.72
CA ALA A 226 -9.29 -5.48 5.98
C ALA A 226 -10.19 -6.21 6.99
N VAL A 227 -11.37 -6.70 6.58
CA VAL A 227 -12.37 -7.31 7.48
C VAL A 227 -11.80 -8.55 8.19
N PRO A 228 -11.82 -8.61 9.55
CA PRO A 228 -11.22 -9.71 10.31
C PRO A 228 -11.74 -11.09 9.92
N GLY A 229 -10.82 -12.01 9.58
CA GLY A 229 -11.15 -13.40 9.21
C GLY A 229 -11.87 -13.56 7.87
N GLY A 230 -11.95 -12.51 7.05
CA GLY A 230 -12.62 -12.54 5.74
C GLY A 230 -12.15 -11.41 4.81
N GLY A 231 -10.88 -11.01 4.91
CA GLY A 231 -10.26 -9.99 4.08
C GLY A 231 -9.87 -10.52 2.70
N TRP A 232 -9.48 -9.62 1.79
CA TRP A 232 -9.05 -9.94 0.43
C TRP A 232 -8.35 -8.74 -0.21
N ALA A 233 -7.58 -8.95 -1.28
CA ALA A 233 -7.04 -7.86 -2.08
C ALA A 233 -6.91 -8.21 -3.56
N MET A 234 -7.09 -7.21 -4.43
CA MET A 234 -7.03 -7.33 -5.90
C MET A 234 -6.38 -6.10 -6.53
N GLY A 235 -5.80 -6.28 -7.71
CA GLY A 235 -5.30 -5.22 -8.57
C GLY A 235 -6.04 -5.18 -9.90
N PHE A 236 -6.04 -4.02 -10.54
CA PHE A 236 -6.60 -3.78 -11.87
C PHE A 236 -5.67 -2.85 -12.64
N VAL A 237 -5.55 -3.07 -13.96
CA VAL A 237 -4.73 -2.27 -14.89
C VAL A 237 -5.57 -1.91 -16.11
N LYS A 238 -5.34 -0.73 -16.69
CA LYS A 238 -5.95 -0.33 -17.97
C LYS A 238 -4.94 0.47 -18.80
N HIS A 239 -4.51 -0.07 -19.92
CA HIS A 239 -3.53 0.56 -20.82
C HIS A 239 -4.17 1.66 -21.65
N THR A 240 -3.48 2.78 -21.85
CA THR A 240 -4.03 3.95 -22.56
C THR A 240 -3.97 3.84 -24.09
N ARG A 241 -3.34 2.78 -24.61
CA ARG A 241 -2.99 2.61 -26.04
C ARG A 241 -3.31 1.24 -26.63
N ASP A 242 -2.92 0.16 -25.96
CA ASP A 242 -2.93 -1.18 -26.57
C ASP A 242 -4.18 -2.01 -26.26
N SER A 243 -4.62 -2.03 -25.00
CA SER A 243 -5.86 -2.68 -24.55
C SER A 243 -6.79 -1.67 -23.86
N ASP A 244 -7.89 -1.34 -24.55
CA ASP A 244 -8.94 -0.43 -24.06
C ASP A 244 -9.84 -1.07 -22.97
N ILE A 245 -9.50 -2.29 -22.51
CA ILE A 245 -10.26 -3.13 -21.58
C ILE A 245 -9.57 -3.10 -20.21
N ILE A 246 -10.32 -3.12 -19.10
CA ILE A 246 -9.73 -3.26 -17.77
C ILE A 246 -9.32 -4.71 -17.46
N GLU A 247 -8.06 -4.91 -17.12
CA GLU A 247 -7.45 -6.22 -16.84
C GLU A 247 -7.34 -6.42 -15.32
N ASP A 248 -7.75 -7.58 -14.81
CA ASP A 248 -7.64 -7.96 -13.41
C ASP A 248 -6.37 -8.75 -13.13
N VAL A 249 -5.73 -8.44 -12.00
CA VAL A 249 -4.45 -9.03 -11.59
C VAL A 249 -4.42 -9.24 -10.09
N MET A 250 -3.67 -10.24 -9.63
CA MET A 250 -3.33 -10.32 -8.21
C MET A 250 -2.45 -9.14 -7.82
N VAL A 251 -2.59 -8.62 -6.59
CA VAL A 251 -1.79 -7.47 -6.13
C VAL A 251 -0.28 -7.73 -6.28
N LYS A 252 0.19 -8.96 -6.08
CA LYS A 252 1.58 -9.37 -6.31
C LYS A 252 2.05 -9.26 -7.76
N ASP A 253 1.15 -9.35 -8.72
CA ASP A 253 1.48 -9.24 -10.14
C ASP A 253 1.38 -7.79 -10.60
N LEU A 254 0.40 -7.02 -10.10
CA LEU A 254 0.42 -5.55 -10.19
C LEU A 254 1.74 -4.97 -9.65
N GLN A 255 2.21 -5.42 -8.47
CA GLN A 255 3.48 -5.00 -7.90
C GLN A 255 4.67 -5.23 -8.86
N LYS A 256 4.66 -6.25 -9.73
CA LYS A 256 5.73 -6.51 -10.72
C LYS A 256 5.61 -5.64 -11.98
N LEU A 257 4.41 -5.15 -12.28
CA LEU A 257 4.16 -4.22 -13.40
C LEU A 257 4.55 -2.77 -13.03
N LEU A 258 4.55 -2.44 -11.74
CA LEU A 258 4.92 -1.09 -11.28
C LEU A 258 6.45 -0.90 -11.18
N PRO A 259 6.96 0.31 -11.50
CA PRO A 259 8.36 0.65 -11.32
C PRO A 259 8.89 0.32 -9.91
N PHE A 260 10.09 -0.23 -9.86
CA PHE A 260 10.82 -0.60 -8.62
C PHE A 260 10.24 -1.74 -7.77
N ASN A 261 9.21 -2.48 -8.25
CA ASN A 261 8.59 -3.61 -7.54
C ASN A 261 8.11 -3.29 -6.11
N PRO A 262 7.22 -2.30 -5.93
CA PRO A 262 6.87 -1.75 -4.62
C PRO A 262 5.99 -2.66 -3.78
N GLN A 263 5.98 -2.47 -2.46
CA GLN A 263 5.00 -3.12 -1.57
C GLN A 263 3.78 -2.21 -1.42
N LEU A 264 2.72 -2.46 -2.20
CA LEU A 264 1.49 -1.64 -2.20
C LEU A 264 0.70 -1.71 -0.89
N PHE A 265 0.61 -2.87 -0.25
CA PHE A 265 -0.06 -3.05 1.04
C PHE A 265 0.86 -3.79 2.01
N GLN A 266 0.93 -3.34 3.26
CA GLN A 266 1.62 -4.06 4.32
C GLN A 266 1.10 -5.50 4.39
N ASN A 267 2.02 -6.48 4.43
CA ASN A 267 1.69 -7.92 4.44
C ASN A 267 0.70 -8.36 3.33
N ASN A 268 0.65 -7.64 2.20
CA ASN A 268 -0.26 -7.87 1.08
C ASN A 268 -1.74 -8.00 1.50
N CYS A 269 -2.19 -7.18 2.46
CA CYS A 269 -3.56 -7.22 2.99
C CYS A 269 -3.91 -8.60 3.59
N GLY A 270 -3.00 -9.18 4.38
CA GLY A 270 -3.22 -10.46 5.06
C GLY A 270 -3.27 -11.67 4.13
N GLU A 271 -2.36 -11.74 3.15
CA GLU A 271 -2.34 -12.75 2.07
C GLU A 271 -2.60 -14.20 2.51
N THR A 272 -2.07 -14.62 3.67
CA THR A 272 -2.24 -15.99 4.20
C THR A 272 -3.66 -16.31 4.70
N GLU A 273 -4.52 -15.31 4.82
CA GLU A 273 -5.86 -15.39 5.42
C GLU A 273 -6.97 -14.85 4.48
N GLN A 274 -6.68 -14.65 3.20
CA GLN A 274 -7.64 -14.10 2.23
C GLN A 274 -8.81 -15.05 1.91
N ASP A 275 -10.01 -14.48 1.81
CA ASP A 275 -11.25 -15.18 1.50
C ASP A 275 -11.38 -15.46 0.00
N THR A 276 -10.97 -16.66 -0.41
CA THR A 276 -11.01 -17.11 -1.81
C THR A 276 -12.42 -17.16 -2.40
N GLU A 277 -13.46 -17.30 -1.58
CA GLU A 277 -14.85 -17.38 -2.04
C GLU A 277 -15.45 -15.99 -2.30
N LYS A 278 -15.06 -14.98 -1.49
CA LYS A 278 -15.27 -13.57 -1.85
C LYS A 278 -14.51 -13.19 -3.11
N MET A 279 -13.22 -13.49 -3.18
CA MET A 279 -12.38 -13.18 -4.36
C MET A 279 -13.00 -13.77 -5.64
N LYS A 280 -13.44 -15.03 -5.61
CA LYS A 280 -14.15 -15.65 -6.74
C LYS A 280 -15.39 -14.87 -7.18
N LYS A 281 -16.19 -14.33 -6.23
CA LYS A 281 -17.37 -13.49 -6.54
C LYS A 281 -16.98 -12.13 -7.13
N ILE A 282 -15.88 -11.54 -6.68
CA ILE A 282 -15.33 -10.32 -7.32
C ILE A 282 -14.96 -10.65 -8.77
N LEU A 283 -14.18 -11.72 -9.01
CA LEU A 283 -13.81 -12.16 -10.36
C LEU A 283 -15.02 -12.44 -11.26
N GLU A 284 -16.07 -13.09 -10.74
CA GLU A 284 -17.30 -13.36 -11.51
C GLU A 284 -17.97 -12.08 -12.02
N VAL A 285 -18.02 -11.04 -11.19
CA VAL A 285 -18.56 -9.72 -11.58
C VAL A 285 -17.58 -8.95 -12.49
N VAL A 286 -16.28 -9.03 -12.24
CA VAL A 286 -15.23 -8.40 -13.07
C VAL A 286 -15.28 -8.93 -14.51
N ASN A 287 -15.43 -10.25 -14.68
CA ASN A 287 -15.59 -10.86 -16.01
C ASN A 287 -16.81 -10.29 -16.76
N GLN A 288 -17.95 -10.08 -16.06
CA GLN A 288 -19.13 -9.45 -16.66
C GLN A 288 -18.84 -8.01 -17.13
N VAL A 289 -18.15 -7.20 -16.30
CA VAL A 289 -17.76 -5.82 -16.66
C VAL A 289 -16.81 -5.80 -17.87
N GLN A 290 -15.87 -6.73 -17.93
CA GLN A 290 -14.98 -6.88 -19.09
C GLN A 290 -15.73 -7.31 -20.36
N ASP A 291 -16.70 -8.23 -20.25
CA ASP A 291 -17.50 -8.68 -21.40
C ASP A 291 -18.47 -7.58 -21.89
N GLU A 292 -19.05 -6.79 -20.99
CA GLU A 292 -19.80 -5.58 -21.31
C GLU A 292 -18.92 -4.57 -22.09
N GLU A 293 -17.68 -4.33 -21.64
CA GLU A 293 -16.73 -3.44 -22.32
C GLU A 293 -16.30 -3.99 -23.70
N ARG A 294 -15.99 -5.29 -23.80
CA ARG A 294 -15.70 -5.99 -25.07
C ARG A 294 -16.87 -5.86 -26.06
N MET A 295 -18.11 -6.02 -25.59
CA MET A 295 -19.31 -5.86 -26.41
C MET A 295 -19.44 -4.43 -26.96
N VAL A 296 -19.28 -3.40 -26.12
CA VAL A 296 -19.34 -1.99 -26.55
C VAL A 296 -18.25 -1.68 -27.60
N GLN A 297 -17.03 -2.18 -27.41
CA GLN A 297 -15.93 -1.99 -28.37
C GLN A 297 -16.22 -2.68 -29.72
N SER A 298 -16.81 -3.88 -29.70
CA SER A 298 -17.21 -4.60 -30.92
C SER A 298 -18.29 -3.85 -31.73
N GLN A 299 -19.31 -3.30 -31.06
CA GLN A 299 -20.37 -2.54 -31.72
C GLN A 299 -19.84 -1.27 -32.39
N LYS A 300 -18.96 -0.53 -31.69
CA LYS A 300 -18.31 0.69 -32.23
C LYS A 300 -17.48 0.41 -33.48
N THR A 301 -16.89 -0.78 -33.58
CA THR A 301 -16.11 -1.23 -34.75
C THR A 301 -16.98 -1.60 -35.96
N SER A 302 -18.27 -1.94 -35.75
CA SER A 302 -19.18 -2.39 -36.80
C SER A 302 -19.90 -1.26 -37.58
N SER A 303 -19.72 0.01 -37.17
CA SER A 303 -20.43 1.16 -37.75
C SER A 303 -19.61 1.88 -38.83
N PRO A 304 -20.04 1.92 -40.11
CA PRO A 304 -19.26 2.51 -41.19
C PRO A 304 -19.30 4.06 -41.16
N LEU A 305 -18.12 4.68 -41.08
CA LEU A 305 -17.96 6.13 -41.20
C LEU A 305 -18.29 6.59 -42.63
N SER A 306 -19.11 7.64 -42.78
CA SER A 306 -19.45 8.20 -44.09
C SER A 306 -19.05 9.67 -44.21
N SER A 307 -18.24 9.98 -45.22
CA SER A 307 -18.12 11.35 -45.74
C SER A 307 -17.72 11.29 -47.22
N THR A 308 -18.46 12.02 -48.06
CA THR A 308 -18.29 12.01 -49.52
C THR A 308 -18.01 13.42 -50.00
N ARG A 309 -16.93 13.66 -50.74
CA ARG A 309 -16.87 14.83 -51.63
C ARG A 309 -16.05 14.59 -52.89
N SER A 310 -16.64 15.01 -54.01
CA SER A 310 -16.10 14.89 -55.37
C SER A 310 -15.94 16.28 -55.99
N LYS A 311 -14.98 16.43 -56.92
CA LYS A 311 -15.03 17.42 -58.01
C LYS A 311 -14.08 17.03 -59.16
N ARG A 312 -14.44 17.38 -60.40
CA ARG A 312 -13.74 17.07 -61.66
C ARG A 312 -14.07 18.13 -62.72
N SER A 313 -13.08 18.60 -63.49
CA SER A 313 -13.21 19.38 -64.74
C SER A 313 -11.94 19.29 -65.60
N ALA A 314 -12.01 19.66 -66.89
CA ALA A 314 -10.94 19.74 -67.93
C ALA A 314 -11.44 20.67 -69.09
N PRO A 315 -10.83 20.83 -70.30
CA PRO A 315 -9.50 20.45 -70.86
C PRO A 315 -8.75 21.56 -71.69
N LEU A 316 -7.78 21.15 -72.54
CA LEU A 316 -6.92 21.80 -73.60
C LEU A 316 -7.62 22.59 -74.74
N PRO A 317 -6.98 23.13 -75.84
CA PRO A 317 -5.56 23.19 -76.34
C PRO A 317 -5.11 24.67 -76.68
N PRO A 318 -4.41 25.11 -77.78
CA PRO A 318 -3.36 24.61 -78.75
C PRO A 318 -2.11 25.59 -78.85
N GLU A 319 -1.26 25.88 -79.89
CA GLU A 319 -0.99 25.41 -81.30
C GLU A 319 0.48 25.66 -81.86
N ALA A 320 0.68 26.28 -83.05
CA ALA A 320 1.86 26.41 -83.96
C ALA A 320 2.79 27.66 -83.74
N SER A 321 4.12 27.72 -84.01
CA SER A 321 5.05 27.43 -85.17
C SER A 321 5.21 28.62 -86.17
N GLU A 322 6.31 28.95 -86.91
CA GLU A 322 7.65 28.37 -87.27
C GLU A 322 8.68 29.52 -87.59
N GLY A 323 9.96 29.29 -87.98
CA GLY A 323 10.82 30.34 -88.61
C GLY A 323 12.35 30.13 -88.81
N SER A 324 12.78 29.32 -89.79
CA SER A 324 13.99 29.47 -90.67
C SER A 324 15.48 29.59 -90.18
N SER A 325 16.24 28.52 -90.50
CA SER A 325 17.52 28.52 -91.29
C SER A 325 18.96 28.55 -90.67
N SER A 326 19.86 27.78 -91.32
CA SER A 326 21.34 27.67 -91.18
C SER A 326 21.88 27.06 -89.87
N PHE A 327 22.83 26.11 -89.80
CA PHE A 327 24.08 25.96 -90.54
C PHE A 327 24.60 24.50 -90.40
N LEU A 328 24.92 23.81 -91.50
CA LEU A 328 25.10 22.34 -91.56
C LEU A 328 26.39 21.76 -90.90
N GLY A 329 27.14 22.56 -90.12
CA GLY A 329 28.31 22.12 -89.37
C GLY A 329 28.04 21.59 -87.95
N LYS A 330 26.84 21.81 -87.38
CA LYS A 330 26.49 21.39 -86.00
C LYS A 330 25.57 20.16 -85.92
N LEU A 331 25.13 19.62 -87.06
CA LEU A 331 23.97 18.72 -87.10
C LEU A 331 24.22 17.33 -86.49
N MET A 332 25.44 16.77 -86.62
CA MET A 332 25.75 15.41 -86.13
C MET A 332 25.71 15.28 -84.59
N GLY A 333 25.98 16.38 -83.85
CA GLY A 333 25.79 16.40 -82.40
C GLY A 333 24.32 16.59 -81.97
N PHE A 334 23.54 17.31 -82.78
CA PHE A 334 22.15 17.66 -82.48
C PHE A 334 21.17 16.49 -82.62
N ILE A 335 21.48 15.50 -83.46
CA ILE A 335 20.66 14.27 -83.57
C ILE A 335 20.96 13.32 -82.39
N ALA A 336 22.23 13.11 -82.04
CA ALA A 336 22.60 12.16 -80.98
C ALA A 336 22.18 12.62 -79.57
N THR A 337 22.30 13.91 -79.26
CA THR A 337 22.03 14.46 -77.91
C THR A 337 20.63 14.17 -77.35
N PRO A 338 19.51 14.39 -78.07
CA PRO A 338 18.18 14.06 -77.57
C PRO A 338 17.98 12.55 -77.38
N PHE A 339 18.54 11.69 -78.24
CA PHE A 339 18.47 10.24 -78.04
C PHE A 339 19.28 9.80 -76.81
N ILE A 340 20.47 10.36 -76.57
CA ILE A 340 21.26 10.08 -75.36
C ILE A 340 20.48 10.51 -74.11
N LYS A 341 19.86 11.70 -74.11
CA LYS A 341 18.98 12.17 -73.03
C LYS A 341 17.78 11.24 -72.81
N LEU A 342 17.16 10.74 -73.88
CA LEU A 342 16.04 9.81 -73.83
C LEU A 342 16.45 8.44 -73.27
N PHE A 343 17.55 7.86 -73.75
CA PHE A 343 18.11 6.62 -73.19
C PHE A 343 18.51 6.77 -71.72
N GLN A 344 19.06 7.92 -71.33
CA GLN A 344 19.39 8.23 -69.94
C GLN A 344 18.13 8.35 -69.06
N LEU A 345 17.05 8.95 -69.56
CA LEU A 345 15.75 9.00 -68.88
C LEU A 345 15.14 7.60 -68.72
N ILE A 346 15.15 6.78 -69.78
CA ILE A 346 14.68 5.39 -69.77
C ILE A 346 15.50 4.56 -68.79
N TYR A 347 16.83 4.72 -68.77
CA TYR A 347 17.72 4.06 -67.81
C TYR A 347 17.36 4.43 -66.36
N TYR A 348 17.21 5.71 -66.03
CA TYR A 348 16.80 6.13 -64.69
C TYR A 348 15.40 5.60 -64.32
N LEU A 349 14.45 5.58 -65.26
CA LEU A 349 13.11 5.01 -65.04
C LEU A 349 13.18 3.51 -64.75
N VAL A 350 13.93 2.74 -65.55
CA VAL A 350 14.15 1.30 -65.33
C VAL A 350 14.83 1.03 -64.00
N VAL A 351 15.87 1.79 -63.63
CA VAL A 351 16.56 1.66 -62.33
C VAL A 351 15.63 2.01 -61.16
N ALA A 352 14.78 3.03 -61.28
CA ALA A 352 13.78 3.39 -60.27
C ALA A 352 12.72 2.29 -60.11
N ILE A 353 12.22 1.73 -61.21
CA ILE A 353 11.30 0.58 -61.20
C ILE A 353 11.98 -0.63 -60.55
N LEU A 354 13.21 -0.96 -60.92
CA LEU A 354 13.96 -2.09 -60.34
C LEU A 354 14.16 -1.91 -58.83
N LYS A 355 14.52 -0.70 -58.39
CA LYS A 355 14.67 -0.36 -56.96
C LYS A 355 13.36 -0.50 -56.19
N ASN A 356 12.23 -0.06 -56.76
CA ASN A 356 10.92 -0.24 -56.15
C ASN A 356 10.48 -1.71 -56.10
N ILE A 357 10.77 -2.50 -57.14
CA ILE A 357 10.51 -3.95 -57.15
C ILE A 357 11.32 -4.66 -56.06
N VAL A 358 12.61 -4.34 -55.93
CA VAL A 358 13.47 -4.90 -54.85
C VAL A 358 12.99 -4.47 -53.47
N TYR A 359 12.58 -3.21 -53.29
CA TYR A 359 12.03 -2.73 -52.02
C TYR A 359 10.70 -3.40 -51.65
N LEU A 360 9.83 -3.65 -52.65
CA LEU A 360 8.55 -4.34 -52.45
C LEU A 360 8.77 -5.82 -52.12
N LEU A 361 9.70 -6.50 -52.81
CA LEU A 361 10.15 -7.85 -52.46
C LEU A 361 10.69 -7.93 -51.03
N TRP A 362 11.56 -6.99 -50.64
CA TRP A 362 12.10 -6.90 -49.27
C TRP A 362 10.99 -6.70 -48.22
N CYS A 363 10.02 -5.82 -48.50
CA CYS A 363 8.89 -5.57 -47.62
C CYS A 363 8.01 -6.83 -47.45
N VAL A 364 7.69 -7.53 -48.55
CA VAL A 364 6.93 -8.78 -48.53
C VAL A 364 7.68 -9.87 -47.78
N THR A 365 8.99 -10.07 -48.02
CA THR A 365 9.77 -11.07 -47.27
C THR A 365 9.83 -10.77 -45.79
N LYS A 366 9.99 -9.50 -45.40
CA LYS A 366 9.96 -9.09 -43.98
C LYS A 366 8.58 -9.37 -43.35
N GLN A 367 7.50 -9.05 -44.05
CA GLN A 367 6.14 -9.30 -43.56
C GLN A 367 5.85 -10.80 -43.40
N VAL A 368 6.34 -11.64 -44.31
CA VAL A 368 6.23 -13.11 -44.21
C VAL A 368 7.06 -13.65 -43.03
N ILE A 369 8.29 -13.18 -42.83
CA ILE A 369 9.15 -13.60 -41.70
C ILE A 369 8.49 -13.25 -40.37
N ASN A 370 8.08 -12.00 -40.18
CA ASN A 370 7.38 -11.55 -38.96
C ASN A 370 6.07 -12.32 -38.72
N GLY A 371 5.34 -12.70 -39.79
CA GLY A 371 4.14 -13.51 -39.70
C GLY A 371 4.41 -14.96 -39.25
N ILE A 372 5.48 -15.58 -39.77
CA ILE A 372 5.92 -16.92 -39.37
C ILE A 372 6.40 -16.92 -37.92
N GLU A 373 7.21 -15.93 -37.52
CA GLU A 373 7.72 -15.78 -36.16
C GLU A 373 6.58 -15.61 -35.14
N SER A 374 5.61 -14.73 -35.42
CA SER A 374 4.41 -14.54 -34.59
C SER A 374 3.55 -15.81 -34.52
N CYS A 375 3.44 -16.57 -35.61
CA CYS A 375 2.72 -17.85 -35.63
C CYS A 375 3.42 -18.91 -34.76
N LEU A 376 4.73 -19.06 -34.90
CA LEU A 376 5.54 -19.98 -34.09
C LEU A 376 5.52 -19.60 -32.61
N TYR A 377 5.57 -18.31 -32.28
CA TYR A 377 5.47 -17.83 -30.90
C TYR A 377 4.09 -18.09 -30.28
N ARG A 378 3.00 -17.90 -31.03
CA ARG A 378 1.63 -18.25 -30.59
C ARG A 378 1.46 -19.76 -30.39
N LEU A 379 1.98 -20.58 -31.31
CA LEU A 379 1.88 -22.04 -31.21
C LEU A 379 2.71 -22.58 -30.04
N GLY A 380 3.92 -22.04 -29.84
CA GLY A 380 4.79 -22.37 -28.71
C GLY A 380 4.21 -21.96 -27.37
N SER A 381 3.74 -20.72 -27.23
CA SER A 381 3.17 -20.21 -25.96
C SER A 381 1.87 -20.93 -25.59
N ALA A 382 0.99 -21.23 -26.55
CA ALA A 382 -0.20 -22.07 -26.30
C ALA A 382 0.19 -23.48 -25.82
N THR A 383 1.18 -24.11 -26.46
CA THR A 383 1.68 -25.45 -26.08
C THR A 383 2.27 -25.43 -24.66
N ILE A 384 3.08 -24.43 -24.33
CA ILE A 384 3.67 -24.26 -22.98
C ILE A 384 2.57 -24.03 -21.93
N SER A 385 1.55 -23.22 -22.24
CA SER A 385 0.41 -22.98 -21.35
C SER A 385 -0.34 -24.28 -21.00
N TYR A 386 -0.62 -25.14 -22.00
CA TYR A 386 -1.21 -26.46 -21.76
C TYR A 386 -0.32 -27.35 -20.87
N PHE A 387 0.99 -27.39 -21.10
CA PHE A 387 1.89 -28.18 -20.24
C PHE A 387 1.99 -27.63 -18.81
N MET A 388 1.96 -26.31 -18.63
CA MET A 388 1.94 -25.68 -17.31
C MET A 388 0.66 -25.99 -16.55
N ALA A 389 -0.51 -25.86 -17.18
CA ALA A 389 -1.80 -26.18 -16.56
C ALA A 389 -1.92 -27.67 -16.17
N ILE A 390 -1.44 -28.57 -17.04
CA ILE A 390 -1.39 -30.01 -16.75
C ILE A 390 -0.43 -30.31 -15.59
N GLY A 391 0.74 -29.65 -15.56
CA GLY A 391 1.72 -29.78 -14.48
C GLY A 391 1.20 -29.26 -13.14
N GLU A 392 0.50 -28.13 -13.14
CA GLU A 392 -0.07 -27.53 -11.93
C GLU A 392 -1.11 -28.45 -11.29
N GLU A 393 -2.07 -29.01 -12.05
CA GLU A 393 -3.05 -29.94 -11.48
C GLU A 393 -2.45 -31.30 -11.06
N LEU A 394 -1.44 -31.81 -11.79
CA LEU A 394 -0.68 -33.00 -11.38
C LEU A 394 0.07 -32.81 -10.05
N VAL A 395 0.50 -31.59 -9.73
CA VAL A 395 1.12 -31.24 -8.44
C VAL A 395 0.07 -30.90 -7.38
N SER A 396 -1.07 -30.30 -7.78
CA SER A 396 -2.14 -29.89 -6.88
C SER A 396 -2.74 -31.09 -6.13
N ILE A 397 -2.96 -32.22 -6.81
CA ILE A 397 -3.65 -33.39 -6.24
C ILE A 397 -2.81 -34.05 -5.12
N PRO A 398 -1.52 -34.42 -5.31
CA PRO A 398 -0.66 -34.90 -4.22
C PRO A 398 -0.51 -33.89 -3.08
N TRP A 399 -0.40 -32.59 -3.38
CA TRP A 399 -0.26 -31.55 -2.36
C TRP A 399 -1.53 -31.39 -1.50
N LYS A 400 -2.72 -31.46 -2.11
CA LYS A 400 -4.01 -31.50 -1.42
C LYS A 400 -4.10 -32.70 -0.48
N VAL A 401 -3.69 -33.89 -0.92
CA VAL A 401 -3.63 -35.12 -0.08
C VAL A 401 -2.63 -34.96 1.07
N LEU A 402 -1.42 -34.49 0.81
CA LEU A 402 -0.38 -34.27 1.84
C LEU A 402 -0.85 -33.28 2.92
N LYS A 403 -1.56 -32.22 2.54
CA LYS A 403 -2.15 -31.23 3.45
C LYS A 403 -3.25 -31.83 4.35
N VAL A 404 -3.98 -32.84 3.88
CA VAL A 404 -4.94 -33.61 4.69
C VAL A 404 -4.22 -34.56 5.64
N VAL A 405 -3.24 -35.34 5.16
CA VAL A 405 -2.43 -36.26 5.99
C VAL A 405 -1.74 -35.51 7.13
N ALA A 406 -1.15 -34.33 6.86
CA ALA A 406 -0.54 -33.49 7.88
C ALA A 406 -1.53 -32.98 8.94
N LYS A 407 -2.79 -32.70 8.58
CA LYS A 407 -3.86 -32.37 9.54
C LYS A 407 -4.22 -33.57 10.42
N VAL A 408 -4.34 -34.77 9.83
CA VAL A 408 -4.65 -36.02 10.56
C VAL A 408 -3.54 -36.36 11.55
N ILE A 409 -2.27 -36.32 11.14
CA ILE A 409 -1.11 -36.54 12.02
C ILE A 409 -1.12 -35.54 13.19
N ARG A 410 -1.40 -34.26 12.92
CA ARG A 410 -1.48 -33.22 13.96
C ARG A 410 -2.64 -33.48 14.96
N ALA A 411 -3.76 -34.03 14.50
CA ALA A 411 -4.87 -34.42 15.37
C ALA A 411 -4.51 -35.63 16.25
N ILE A 412 -3.91 -36.68 15.66
CA ILE A 412 -3.42 -37.86 16.40
C ILE A 412 -2.39 -37.46 17.45
N LEU A 413 -1.44 -36.58 17.13
CA LEU A 413 -0.43 -36.10 18.07
C LEU A 413 -1.05 -35.31 19.25
N ARG A 414 -2.12 -34.54 19.01
CA ARG A 414 -2.89 -33.88 20.08
C ARG A 414 -3.58 -34.92 20.98
N ILE A 415 -4.22 -35.93 20.41
CA ILE A 415 -4.88 -37.01 21.18
C ILE A 415 -3.85 -37.76 22.03
N LEU A 416 -2.69 -38.12 21.46
CA LEU A 416 -1.60 -38.79 22.17
C LEU A 416 -1.04 -37.93 23.31
N CYS A 417 -0.88 -36.63 23.10
CA CYS A 417 -0.45 -35.68 24.14
C CYS A 417 -1.49 -35.54 25.27
N CYS A 418 -2.79 -35.56 24.95
CA CYS A 418 -3.85 -35.57 25.96
C CYS A 418 -3.88 -36.88 26.76
N LEU A 419 -3.73 -38.04 26.11
CA LEU A 419 -3.61 -39.34 26.77
C LEU A 419 -2.38 -39.39 27.70
N LEU A 420 -1.23 -38.95 27.22
CA LEU A 420 0.00 -38.87 28.03
C LEU A 420 -0.19 -37.96 29.26
N LYS A 421 -0.81 -36.79 29.08
CA LYS A 421 -1.14 -35.88 30.20
C LYS A 421 -2.12 -36.50 31.21
N ALA A 422 -3.09 -37.29 30.75
CA ALA A 422 -4.01 -38.03 31.63
C ALA A 422 -3.26 -39.12 32.43
N ILE A 423 -2.43 -39.92 31.75
CA ILE A 423 -1.60 -40.97 32.37
C ILE A 423 -0.64 -40.36 33.41
N CYS A 424 0.07 -39.27 33.07
CA CYS A 424 0.94 -38.57 34.01
C CYS A 424 0.18 -38.00 35.22
N ARG A 425 -1.05 -37.49 35.04
CA ARG A 425 -1.89 -37.03 36.16
C ARG A 425 -2.27 -38.20 37.08
N VAL A 426 -2.75 -39.31 36.53
CA VAL A 426 -3.12 -40.51 37.31
C VAL A 426 -1.92 -41.06 38.09
N LEU A 427 -0.75 -41.18 37.45
CA LEU A 427 0.50 -41.63 38.11
C LEU A 427 1.04 -40.62 39.15
N SER A 428 0.80 -39.31 38.97
CA SER A 428 1.29 -38.31 39.93
C SER A 428 0.68 -38.44 41.33
N ILE A 429 -0.49 -39.07 41.47
CA ILE A 429 -1.17 -39.25 42.76
C ILE A 429 -0.42 -40.29 43.64
N PRO A 430 -0.24 -41.56 43.24
CA PRO A 430 0.52 -42.52 44.03
C PRO A 430 2.00 -42.15 44.16
N VAL A 431 2.60 -41.47 43.16
CA VAL A 431 3.99 -41.00 43.26
C VAL A 431 4.14 -39.91 44.33
N ARG A 432 3.20 -38.96 44.46
CA ARG A 432 3.19 -38.00 45.57
C ARG A 432 3.08 -38.72 46.92
N VAL A 433 2.09 -39.61 47.08
CA VAL A 433 1.89 -40.37 48.32
C VAL A 433 3.15 -41.15 48.71
N LEU A 434 3.86 -41.76 47.75
CA LEU A 434 5.14 -42.44 48.02
C LEU A 434 6.25 -41.48 48.46
N VAL A 435 6.34 -40.28 47.87
CA VAL A 435 7.32 -39.24 48.26
C VAL A 435 6.98 -38.63 49.63
N ASP A 436 5.70 -38.41 49.92
CA ASP A 436 5.23 -37.88 51.21
C ASP A 436 5.49 -38.90 52.34
N VAL A 437 5.22 -40.18 52.10
CA VAL A 437 5.57 -41.29 53.02
C VAL A 437 7.10 -41.44 53.18
N ALA A 438 7.88 -41.27 52.11
CA ALA A 438 9.35 -41.34 52.18
C ALA A 438 10.00 -40.14 52.87
N THR A 439 9.34 -38.98 52.91
CA THR A 439 9.86 -37.76 53.58
C THR A 439 9.39 -37.62 55.03
N PHE A 440 8.32 -38.30 55.45
CA PHE A 440 7.84 -38.32 56.84
C PHE A 440 8.94 -38.72 57.88
N PRO A 441 9.81 -39.72 57.64
CA PRO A 441 10.94 -40.03 58.53
C PRO A 441 11.98 -38.91 58.61
N MET A 442 12.19 -38.15 57.52
CA MET A 442 13.18 -37.06 57.48
C MET A 442 12.73 -35.86 58.32
N TYR A 443 11.44 -35.47 58.21
CA TYR A 443 10.89 -34.38 59.02
C TYR A 443 10.82 -34.72 60.51
N THR A 444 10.47 -35.95 60.86
CA THR A 444 10.44 -36.39 62.26
C THR A 444 11.85 -36.47 62.88
N MET A 445 12.85 -36.99 62.15
CA MET A 445 14.25 -36.93 62.58
C MET A 445 14.80 -35.51 62.71
N GLY A 446 14.40 -34.59 61.82
CA GLY A 446 14.81 -33.18 61.86
C GLY A 446 14.24 -32.39 63.06
N ALA A 447 13.11 -32.80 63.62
CA ALA A 447 12.47 -32.11 64.74
C ALA A 447 13.09 -32.45 66.12
N ILE A 448 13.62 -33.67 66.29
CA ILE A 448 14.14 -34.16 67.58
C ILE A 448 15.22 -33.24 68.19
N PRO A 449 16.25 -32.77 67.45
CA PRO A 449 17.28 -31.89 68.02
C PRO A 449 16.75 -30.54 68.52
N ILE A 450 15.69 -30.03 67.88
CA ILE A 450 15.06 -28.74 68.24
C ILE A 450 14.32 -28.88 69.57
N VAL A 451 13.47 -29.91 69.68
CA VAL A 451 12.72 -30.20 70.92
C VAL A 451 13.68 -30.49 72.09
N CYS A 452 14.76 -31.24 71.87
CA CYS A 452 15.78 -31.47 72.89
C CYS A 452 16.48 -30.17 73.34
N LYS A 453 16.77 -29.24 72.42
CA LYS A 453 17.35 -27.94 72.73
C LYS A 453 16.41 -27.08 73.58
N ASP A 454 15.13 -27.01 73.23
CA ASP A 454 14.17 -26.17 73.94
C ASP A 454 13.85 -26.73 75.34
N ILE A 455 13.79 -28.05 75.50
CA ILE A 455 13.72 -28.71 76.81
C ILE A 455 14.96 -28.38 77.67
N ALA A 456 16.17 -28.43 77.09
CA ALA A 456 17.39 -28.09 77.82
C ALA A 456 17.44 -26.62 78.25
N LEU A 457 16.96 -25.69 77.41
CA LEU A 457 16.84 -24.27 77.75
C LEU A 457 15.81 -24.02 78.85
N GLY A 458 14.65 -24.70 78.81
CA GLY A 458 13.62 -24.61 79.86
C GLY A 458 14.11 -25.13 81.22
N LEU A 459 14.79 -26.28 81.23
CA LEU A 459 15.45 -26.83 82.43
C LEU A 459 16.53 -25.88 82.96
N GLY A 460 17.39 -25.33 82.09
CA GLY A 460 18.40 -24.35 82.48
C GLY A 460 17.82 -23.09 83.13
N GLY A 461 16.74 -22.52 82.56
CA GLY A 461 16.04 -21.38 83.15
C GLY A 461 15.40 -21.70 84.52
N THR A 462 14.83 -22.89 84.67
CA THR A 462 14.25 -23.36 85.94
C THR A 462 15.34 -23.52 87.01
N VAL A 463 16.50 -24.08 86.65
CA VAL A 463 17.65 -24.20 87.57
C VAL A 463 18.22 -22.83 87.94
N SER A 464 18.30 -21.87 87.02
CA SER A 464 18.71 -20.49 87.35
C SER A 464 17.79 -19.87 88.39
N LEU A 465 16.47 -19.92 88.18
CA LEU A 465 15.47 -19.39 89.13
C LEU A 465 15.58 -20.02 90.53
N LEU A 466 15.91 -21.32 90.62
CA LEU A 466 16.16 -21.98 91.90
C LEU A 466 17.43 -21.45 92.59
N PHE A 467 18.51 -21.23 91.84
CA PHE A 467 19.72 -20.59 92.38
C PHE A 467 19.48 -19.14 92.79
N ASP A 468 18.81 -18.33 91.97
CA ASP A 468 18.48 -16.94 92.28
C ASP A 468 17.61 -16.84 93.54
N THR A 469 16.65 -17.76 93.72
CA THR A 469 15.82 -17.86 94.93
C THR A 469 16.66 -18.29 96.15
N ALA A 470 17.58 -19.24 95.99
CA ALA A 470 18.46 -19.70 97.07
C ALA A 470 19.46 -18.61 97.51
N PHE A 471 20.09 -17.90 96.58
CA PHE A 471 20.99 -16.80 96.88
C PHE A 471 20.24 -15.57 97.42
N GLY A 472 19.04 -15.27 96.90
CA GLY A 472 18.20 -14.19 97.43
C GLY A 472 17.74 -14.44 98.88
N THR A 473 17.29 -15.66 99.18
CA THR A 473 16.92 -16.03 100.56
C THR A 473 18.13 -16.09 101.49
N LEU A 474 19.27 -16.60 101.05
CA LEU A 474 20.52 -16.59 101.82
C LEU A 474 21.03 -15.16 102.09
N GLY A 475 20.95 -14.27 101.09
CA GLY A 475 21.29 -12.84 101.23
C GLY A 475 20.38 -12.12 102.22
N GLY A 476 19.06 -12.38 102.16
CA GLY A 476 18.11 -11.89 103.15
C GLY A 476 18.41 -12.40 104.56
N LEU A 477 18.79 -13.68 104.69
CA LEU A 477 19.22 -14.27 105.97
C LEU A 477 20.49 -13.59 106.51
N PHE A 478 21.51 -13.36 105.69
CA PHE A 478 22.69 -12.60 106.08
C PHE A 478 22.36 -11.16 106.49
N GLN A 479 21.43 -10.49 105.80
CA GLN A 479 21.00 -9.14 106.15
C GLN A 479 20.24 -9.12 107.50
N VAL A 480 19.40 -10.12 107.78
CA VAL A 480 18.74 -10.31 109.08
C VAL A 480 19.78 -10.57 110.17
N VAL A 481 20.70 -11.53 109.98
CA VAL A 481 21.77 -11.84 110.94
C VAL A 481 22.62 -10.59 111.23
N PHE A 482 23.03 -9.84 110.22
CA PHE A 482 23.79 -8.60 110.39
C PHE A 482 22.99 -7.54 111.18
N SER A 483 21.69 -7.42 110.92
CA SER A 483 20.80 -6.53 111.71
C SER A 483 20.66 -6.97 113.17
N VAL A 484 20.60 -8.29 113.43
CA VAL A 484 20.49 -8.87 114.77
C VAL A 484 21.80 -8.71 115.54
N CYS A 485 22.96 -8.96 114.93
CA CYS A 485 24.27 -8.67 115.52
C CYS A 485 24.39 -7.18 115.89
N LYS A 486 23.98 -6.27 114.99
CA LYS A 486 23.95 -4.82 115.23
C LYS A 486 22.99 -4.40 116.35
N ARG A 487 21.95 -5.21 116.64
CA ARG A 487 20.96 -4.95 117.70
C ARG A 487 21.36 -5.55 119.05
N ILE A 488 22.00 -6.72 119.06
CA ILE A 488 22.48 -7.41 120.28
C ILE A 488 23.71 -6.70 120.85
N GLY A 489 24.62 -6.22 119.99
CA GLY A 489 25.81 -5.46 120.40
C GLY A 489 25.54 -4.14 121.14
N TYR A 490 24.27 -3.74 121.31
CA TYR A 490 23.84 -2.54 122.01
C TYR A 490 23.01 -2.80 123.29
N LYS A 491 22.76 -4.07 123.67
CA LYS A 491 22.06 -4.41 124.92
C LYS A 491 22.62 -5.66 125.60
N VAL A 492 23.71 -5.46 126.35
CA VAL A 492 24.13 -6.36 127.44
C VAL A 492 24.17 -5.56 128.75
N THR A 493 23.06 -5.57 129.47
CA THR A 493 22.96 -5.22 130.89
C THR A 493 22.02 -6.23 131.52
N PHE A 494 22.50 -6.92 132.56
CA PHE A 494 21.78 -7.96 133.30
C PHE A 494 20.67 -7.35 134.17
N ASP A 495 19.62 -8.13 134.49
CA ASP A 495 19.47 -8.64 135.86
C ASP A 495 18.59 -9.91 135.92
N ASN A 496 18.36 -10.43 137.14
CA ASN A 496 18.01 -11.83 137.45
C ASN A 496 16.54 -12.10 137.83
N SER A 497 16.26 -13.40 138.08
CA SER A 497 15.05 -14.02 138.68
C SER A 497 13.78 -14.13 137.80
N GLY A 498 12.95 -15.19 137.89
CA GLY A 498 13.22 -16.52 138.47
C GLY A 498 12.06 -17.16 139.24
N GLU A 499 11.36 -18.13 138.63
CA GLU A 499 10.67 -19.26 139.29
C GLU A 499 10.18 -20.27 138.21
N LEU A 500 10.15 -21.57 138.56
CA LEU A 500 9.66 -22.74 137.79
C LEU A 500 10.23 -22.96 136.37
#